data_AF-A0A944PPB6-F1
#
_entry.id   AF-A0A944PPB6-F1
#
_cell.length_a   1.000
_cell.length_b   1.000
_cell.length_c   1.000
_cell.angle_alpha   90.00
_cell.angle_beta   90.00
_cell.angle_gamma   90.00
#
_symmetry.space_group_name_H-M   'P 1'
#
loop_
_entity.id
_entity.type
_entity.pdbx_description
1 polymer ?
#
loop_
_entity_poly.entity_id
_entity_poly.type
_entity_poly.pdbx_seq_one_letter_code
_entity_poly.pdbx_strand_id
1 'polypeptide(L)'
;MARISEETKQHHEQAIQAAMDRLLRGELPPGGRCDLKTLAAEAGVSRTGFYPKKDRAGNERPGPYQHLAEEFERRVRAKQEAGEITDPRDAQITRLKGEVEQLRTRVAQRNDTITELTEFRTRAVSRLAAQHEEIQRLRKALDGAGNVRTLPVGGRPGPA
;
A
#
# COMPACT_ATOMS: atom_id res chain seq x y z
N MET A 1 -1.71 -38.78 34.02
CA MET A 1 -0.77 -37.96 33.23
C MET A 1 0.59 -38.02 33.90
N ALA A 2 1.60 -38.51 33.20
CA ALA A 2 2.95 -38.70 33.75
C ALA A 2 3.49 -37.36 34.29
N ARG A 3 4.06 -37.38 35.50
CA ARG A 3 4.85 -36.25 36.01
C ARG A 3 6.00 -36.05 35.03
N ILE A 4 6.03 -34.92 34.35
CA ILE A 4 7.23 -34.44 33.67
C ILE A 4 8.32 -34.47 34.74
N SER A 5 9.42 -35.19 34.51
CA SER A 5 10.51 -35.24 35.48
C SER A 5 11.10 -33.83 35.62
N GLU A 6 11.63 -33.50 36.79
CA GLU A 6 12.22 -32.16 37.01
C GLU A 6 13.33 -31.86 35.99
N GLU A 7 14.06 -32.90 35.57
CA GLU A 7 15.06 -32.85 34.51
C GLU A 7 14.46 -32.48 33.15
N THR A 8 13.32 -33.07 32.78
CA THR A 8 12.62 -32.74 31.52
C THR A 8 12.10 -31.30 31.54
N LYS A 9 11.63 -30.83 32.71
CA LYS A 9 11.19 -29.44 32.89
C LYS A 9 12.34 -28.46 32.74
N GLN A 10 13.48 -28.73 33.37
CA GLN A 10 14.69 -27.91 33.25
C GLN A 10 15.22 -27.88 31.81
N HIS A 11 15.24 -29.02 31.12
CA HIS A 11 15.62 -29.08 29.70
C HIS A 11 14.70 -28.19 28.84
N HIS A 12 13.39 -28.24 29.06
CA HIS A 12 12.45 -27.39 28.33
C HIS A 12 12.64 -25.90 28.66
N GLU A 13 12.89 -25.53 29.92
CA GLU A 13 13.17 -24.14 30.29
C GLU A 13 14.43 -23.62 29.59
N GLN A 14 15.51 -24.42 29.56
CA GLN A 14 16.74 -24.09 28.83
C GLN A 14 16.48 -23.94 27.32
N ALA A 15 15.70 -24.85 26.71
CA ALA A 15 15.34 -24.76 25.30
C ALA A 15 14.49 -23.52 25.00
N ILE A 16 13.56 -23.15 25.88
CA ILE A 16 12.74 -21.94 25.77
C ILE A 16 13.64 -20.70 25.86
N GLN A 17 14.57 -20.64 26.81
CA GLN A 17 15.50 -19.50 26.94
C GLN A 17 16.42 -19.36 25.72
N ALA A 18 16.97 -20.47 25.22
CA ALA A 18 17.78 -20.45 24.00
C ALA A 18 16.98 -20.00 22.77
N ALA A 19 15.74 -20.46 22.61
CA ALA A 19 14.84 -20.01 21.55
C ALA A 19 14.47 -18.52 21.71
N MET A 20 14.20 -18.08 22.94
CA MET A 20 13.90 -16.69 23.26
C MET A 20 15.02 -15.76 22.81
N ASP A 21 16.27 -16.08 23.17
CA ASP A 21 17.42 -15.25 22.80
C ASP A 21 17.63 -15.18 21.27
N ARG A 22 17.42 -16.29 20.55
CA ARG A 22 17.48 -16.31 19.08
C ARG A 22 16.41 -15.42 18.45
N LEU A 23 15.15 -15.57 18.88
CA LEU A 23 14.03 -14.78 18.37
C LEU A 23 14.20 -13.28 18.68
N LEU A 24 14.73 -12.92 19.84
CA LEU A 24 14.99 -11.52 20.23
C LEU A 24 16.17 -10.88 19.47
N ARG A 25 17.06 -11.69 18.87
CA ARG A 25 18.10 -11.22 17.93
C ARG A 25 17.57 -11.09 16.49
N GLY A 26 16.33 -11.50 16.22
CA GLY A 26 15.76 -11.51 14.87
C GLY A 26 16.13 -12.75 14.06
N GLU A 27 16.73 -13.78 14.68
CA GLU A 27 16.99 -15.09 14.05
C GLU A 27 15.69 -15.90 14.00
N LEU A 28 14.77 -15.46 13.13
CA LEU A 28 13.46 -16.07 13.00
C LEU A 28 13.49 -17.27 12.04
N PRO A 29 12.85 -18.39 12.38
CA PRO A 29 12.71 -19.51 11.45
C PRO A 29 11.85 -19.11 10.23
N PRO A 30 12.00 -19.80 9.07
CA PRO A 30 11.23 -19.49 7.87
C PRO A 30 9.72 -19.44 8.14
N GLY A 31 9.11 -18.28 7.92
CA GLY A 31 7.68 -18.05 8.15
C GLY A 31 7.27 -17.83 9.62
N GLY A 32 8.13 -18.11 10.61
CA GLY A 32 7.85 -17.89 12.04
C GLY A 32 8.14 -16.46 12.48
N ARG A 33 7.37 -15.91 13.42
CA ARG A 33 7.42 -14.52 13.93
C ARG A 33 8.12 -14.44 15.28
N CYS A 34 8.46 -13.24 15.73
CA CYS A 34 8.86 -13.02 17.13
C CYS A 34 7.61 -13.09 18.05
N ASP A 35 7.00 -14.28 18.15
CA ASP A 35 5.77 -14.53 18.91
C ASP A 35 5.84 -15.82 19.75
N LEU A 36 4.94 -15.95 20.74
CA LEU A 36 4.89 -17.12 21.63
C LEU A 36 4.61 -18.44 20.90
N LYS A 37 3.99 -18.39 19.72
CA LYS A 37 3.71 -19.57 18.91
C LYS A 37 5.00 -20.13 18.33
N THR A 38 5.84 -19.25 17.79
CA THR A 38 7.13 -19.61 17.23
C THR A 38 8.10 -20.01 18.35
N LEU A 39 8.07 -19.33 19.49
CA LEU A 39 8.81 -19.73 20.68
C LEU A 39 8.48 -21.16 21.14
N ALA A 40 7.18 -21.51 21.20
CA ALA A 40 6.74 -22.86 21.55
C ALA A 40 7.28 -23.91 20.57
N ALA A 41 7.17 -23.63 19.27
CA ALA A 41 7.59 -24.53 18.21
C ALA A 41 9.12 -24.76 18.23
N GLU A 42 9.90 -23.69 18.33
CA GLU A 42 11.37 -23.74 18.39
C GLU A 42 11.89 -24.42 19.65
N ALA A 43 11.20 -24.28 20.78
CA ALA A 43 11.59 -24.91 22.04
C ALA A 43 11.05 -26.35 22.20
N GLY A 44 10.28 -26.86 21.22
CA GLY A 44 9.70 -28.20 21.26
C GLY A 44 8.68 -28.40 22.39
N VAL A 45 8.02 -27.31 22.84
CA VAL A 45 7.02 -27.36 23.92
C VAL A 45 5.62 -27.06 23.39
N SER A 46 4.61 -27.61 24.06
CA SER A 46 3.22 -27.22 23.77
C SER A 46 3.00 -25.75 24.13
N ARG A 47 2.38 -24.99 23.22
CA ARG A 47 1.96 -23.60 23.44
C ARG A 47 1.08 -23.45 24.68
N THR A 48 0.31 -24.48 25.04
CA THR A 48 -0.52 -24.46 26.27
C THR A 48 0.29 -24.44 27.57
N GLY A 49 1.61 -24.67 27.52
CA GLY A 49 2.51 -24.55 28.66
C GLY A 49 2.75 -23.10 29.10
N PHE A 50 2.52 -22.14 28.20
CA PHE A 50 2.68 -20.71 28.46
C PHE A 50 1.45 -20.03 29.06
N TYR A 51 0.30 -20.70 29.07
CA TYR A 51 -0.96 -20.12 29.53
C TYR A 51 -1.41 -20.75 30.85
N PRO A 52 -2.14 -19.98 31.69
CA PRO A 52 -2.78 -20.53 32.88
C PRO A 52 -3.79 -21.61 32.50
N LYS A 53 -3.94 -22.60 33.38
CA LYS A 53 -4.87 -23.72 33.22
C LYS A 53 -5.83 -23.76 34.40
N LYS A 54 -7.09 -24.09 34.14
CA LYS A 54 -8.07 -24.31 35.20
C LYS A 54 -7.86 -25.68 35.84
N ASP A 55 -7.88 -25.73 37.16
CA ASP A 55 -7.92 -26.98 37.92
C ASP A 55 -9.33 -27.59 37.94
N ARG A 56 -9.46 -28.78 38.53
CA ARG A 56 -10.74 -29.50 38.64
C ARG A 56 -11.77 -28.76 39.52
N ALA A 57 -11.31 -27.84 40.37
CA ALA A 57 -12.13 -26.99 41.24
C ALA A 57 -12.46 -25.63 40.60
N GLY A 58 -11.97 -25.35 39.39
CA GLY A 58 -12.20 -24.11 38.65
C GLY A 58 -11.19 -23.00 38.92
N ASN A 59 -10.18 -23.21 39.77
CA ASN A 59 -9.16 -22.20 40.07
C ASN A 59 -8.11 -22.13 38.95
N GLU A 60 -7.58 -20.94 38.72
CA GLU A 60 -6.49 -20.73 37.77
C GLU A 60 -5.14 -21.12 38.38
N ARG A 61 -4.46 -22.05 37.72
CA ARG A 61 -3.09 -22.44 38.04
C ARG A 61 -2.16 -21.95 36.93
N PRO A 62 -1.03 -21.31 37.25
CA PRO A 62 -0.10 -20.86 36.23
C PRO A 62 0.45 -22.04 35.41
N GLY A 63 0.65 -21.77 34.12
CA GLY A 63 1.28 -22.73 33.21
C GLY A 63 2.72 -23.03 33.63
N PRO A 64 3.27 -24.22 33.30
CA PRO A 64 4.63 -24.61 33.68
C PRO A 64 5.71 -23.61 33.23
N TYR A 65 5.49 -22.92 32.10
CA TYR A 65 6.44 -21.98 31.52
C TYR A 65 5.86 -20.56 31.38
N GLN A 66 4.76 -20.25 32.08
CA GLN A 66 4.08 -18.96 31.95
C GLN A 66 5.01 -17.77 32.25
N HIS A 67 5.87 -17.90 33.25
CA HIS A 67 6.85 -16.87 33.61
C HIS A 67 7.83 -16.54 32.46
N LEU A 68 8.23 -17.54 31.66
CA LEU A 68 9.09 -17.33 30.49
C LEU A 68 8.32 -16.66 29.34
N ALA A 69 7.02 -16.94 29.20
CA ALA A 69 6.19 -16.23 28.24
C ALA A 69 6.08 -14.74 28.59
N GLU A 70 5.81 -14.43 29.85
CA GLU A 70 5.75 -13.05 30.35
C GLU A 70 7.10 -12.34 30.21
N GLU A 71 8.22 -13.03 30.47
CA GLU A 71 9.55 -12.48 30.24
C GLU A 71 9.80 -12.16 28.76
N PHE A 72 9.47 -13.09 27.87
CA PHE A 72 9.63 -12.90 26.44
C PHE A 72 8.83 -11.71 25.94
N GLU A 73 7.55 -11.61 26.32
CA GLU A 73 6.69 -10.48 25.94
C GLU A 73 7.21 -9.15 26.47
N ARG A 74 7.69 -9.10 27.72
CA ARG A 74 8.35 -7.90 28.28
C ARG A 74 9.58 -7.50 27.48
N ARG A 75 10.44 -8.46 27.12
CA ARG A 75 11.67 -8.20 26.34
C ARG A 75 11.37 -7.77 24.90
N VAL A 76 10.39 -8.39 24.24
CA VAL A 76 9.92 -7.97 22.91
C VAL A 76 9.42 -6.53 22.96
N ARG A 77 8.57 -6.21 23.96
CA ARG A 77 8.03 -4.87 24.14
C ARG A 77 9.12 -3.83 24.40
N ALA A 78 10.09 -4.13 25.27
CA ALA A 78 11.20 -3.24 25.54
C ALA A 78 12.04 -2.94 24.28
N LYS A 79 12.29 -3.94 23.43
CA LYS A 79 12.97 -3.75 22.13
C LYS A 79 12.15 -2.87 21.17
N GLN A 80 10.85 -3.12 21.09
CA GLN A 80 9.95 -2.30 20.26
C GLN A 80 9.90 -0.84 20.75
N GLU A 81 9.83 -0.63 22.07
CA GLU A 81 9.87 0.71 22.68
C GLU A 81 11.21 1.41 22.46
N ALA A 82 12.32 0.66 22.40
CA ALA A 82 13.64 1.16 22.02
C ALA A 82 13.79 1.42 20.50
N GLY A 83 12.78 1.11 19.69
CA GLY A 83 12.80 1.27 18.23
C GLY A 83 13.56 0.18 17.49
N GLU A 84 13.92 -0.93 18.16
CA GLU A 84 14.53 -2.08 17.51
C GLU A 84 13.48 -2.91 16.77
N ILE A 85 13.78 -3.25 15.51
CA ILE A 85 12.92 -4.11 14.69
C ILE A 85 13.20 -5.57 15.06
N THR A 86 12.33 -6.16 15.88
CA THR A 86 12.46 -7.58 16.29
C THR A 86 12.00 -8.56 15.20
N ASP A 87 11.10 -8.16 14.30
CA ASP A 87 10.72 -8.94 13.11
C ASP A 87 10.97 -8.13 11.83
N PRO A 88 11.90 -8.56 10.95
CA PRO A 88 12.21 -7.84 9.71
C PRO A 88 11.00 -7.67 8.79
N ARG A 89 9.96 -8.52 8.91
CA ARG A 89 8.74 -8.38 8.10
C ARG A 89 7.89 -7.19 8.51
N ASP A 90 7.91 -6.76 9.77
CA ASP A 90 7.12 -5.60 10.19
C ASP A 90 7.68 -4.32 9.54
N ALA A 91 9.00 -4.23 9.45
CA ALA A 91 9.67 -3.17 8.69
C ALA A 91 9.36 -3.25 7.19
N GLN A 92 9.37 -4.45 6.60
CA GLN A 92 8.98 -4.66 5.21
C GLN A 92 7.51 -4.27 4.95
N ILE A 93 6.58 -4.64 5.83
CA ILE A 93 5.16 -4.30 5.74
C ILE A 93 4.99 -2.78 5.81
N THR A 94 5.68 -2.12 6.74
CA THR A 94 5.63 -0.66 6.89
C THR A 94 6.14 0.04 5.63
N ARG A 95 7.30 -0.39 5.12
CA ARG A 95 7.85 0.11 3.85
C ARG A 95 6.89 -0.08 2.69
N LEU A 96 6.37 -1.30 2.53
CA LEU A 96 5.45 -1.65 1.44
C LEU A 96 4.13 -0.87 1.52
N LYS A 97 3.60 -0.64 2.72
CA LYS A 97 2.43 0.25 2.90
C LYS A 97 2.75 1.68 2.43
N GLY A 98 3.91 2.21 2.79
CA GLY A 98 4.36 3.51 2.31
C GLY A 98 4.48 3.57 0.78
N GLU A 99 5.10 2.56 0.17
CA GLU A 99 5.22 2.45 -1.29
C GLU A 99 3.86 2.35 -1.99
N VAL A 100 2.92 1.56 -1.44
CA VAL A 100 1.55 1.44 -1.96
C VAL A 100 0.80 2.76 -1.91
N GLU A 101 0.88 3.51 -0.81
CA GLU A 101 0.25 4.82 -0.71
C GLU A 101 0.86 5.82 -1.69
N GLN A 102 2.19 5.86 -1.83
CA GLN A 102 2.86 6.70 -2.84
C GLN A 102 2.42 6.35 -4.26
N LEU A 103 2.33 5.06 -4.59
CA LEU A 103 1.86 4.60 -5.90
C LEU A 103 0.40 4.98 -6.15
N ARG A 104 -0.47 4.84 -5.15
CA ARG A 104 -1.87 5.26 -5.23
C ARG A 104 -1.98 6.76 -5.53
N THR A 105 -1.24 7.60 -4.81
CA THR A 105 -1.22 9.05 -5.06
C THR A 105 -0.75 9.36 -6.48
N ARG A 106 0.33 8.73 -6.95
CA ARG A 106 0.83 8.94 -8.32
C ARG A 106 -0.16 8.50 -9.39
N VAL A 107 -0.88 7.40 -9.17
CA VAL A 107 -1.91 6.92 -10.10
C VAL A 107 -3.09 7.89 -10.13
N ALA A 108 -3.55 8.38 -8.99
CA ALA A 108 -4.61 9.38 -8.92
C ALA A 108 -4.24 10.66 -9.70
N GLN A 109 -3.07 11.24 -9.43
CA GLN A 109 -2.58 12.43 -10.14
C GLN A 109 -2.49 12.23 -11.67
N ARG A 110 -2.04 11.05 -12.11
CA ARG A 110 -1.99 10.72 -13.54
C ARG A 110 -3.38 10.61 -14.14
N ASN A 111 -4.34 10.02 -13.44
CA ASN A 111 -5.72 9.92 -13.90
C ASN A 111 -6.38 11.30 -14.03
N ASP A 112 -6.12 12.19 -13.08
CA ASP A 112 -6.59 13.59 -13.13
C ASP A 112 -6.01 14.29 -14.36
N THR A 113 -4.70 14.18 -14.57
CA THR A 113 -4.02 14.77 -15.75
C THR A 113 -4.57 14.20 -17.08
N ILE A 114 -4.80 12.88 -17.15
CA ILE A 114 -5.37 12.24 -18.34
C ILE A 114 -6.78 12.78 -18.60
N THR A 115 -7.58 12.97 -17.55
CA THR A 115 -8.93 13.51 -17.65
C THR A 115 -8.90 14.92 -18.21
N GLU A 116 -8.09 15.81 -17.62
CA GLU A 116 -7.91 17.19 -18.09
C GLU A 116 -7.45 17.27 -19.55
N LEU A 117 -6.43 16.47 -19.91
CA LEU A 117 -5.91 16.42 -21.28
C LEU A 117 -6.95 15.89 -22.27
N THR A 118 -7.77 14.92 -21.87
CA THR A 118 -8.85 14.36 -22.71
C THR A 118 -9.96 15.40 -22.94
N GLU A 119 -10.37 16.11 -21.90
CA GLU A 119 -11.35 17.19 -22.00
C GLU A 119 -10.83 18.36 -22.83
N PHE A 120 -9.56 18.73 -22.64
CA PHE A 120 -8.91 19.75 -23.45
C PHE A 120 -8.86 19.35 -24.93
N ARG A 121 -8.41 18.13 -25.22
CA ARG A 121 -8.35 17.60 -26.59
C ARG A 121 -9.73 17.62 -27.25
N THR A 122 -10.75 17.15 -26.55
CA THR A 122 -12.13 17.15 -27.05
C THR A 122 -12.58 18.55 -27.43
N ARG A 123 -12.40 19.54 -26.54
CA ARG A 123 -12.76 20.94 -26.81
C ARG A 123 -11.96 21.54 -27.97
N ALA A 124 -10.65 21.27 -28.04
CA ALA A 124 -9.78 21.79 -29.09
C ALA A 124 -10.19 21.26 -30.48
N VAL A 125 -10.46 19.96 -30.58
CA VAL A 125 -10.90 19.32 -31.83
C VAL A 125 -12.25 19.89 -32.27
N SER A 126 -13.23 20.03 -31.37
CA SER A 126 -14.53 20.62 -31.72
C SER A 126 -14.40 22.06 -32.21
N ARG A 127 -13.54 22.87 -31.59
CA ARG A 127 -13.29 24.25 -32.03
C ARG A 127 -12.63 24.30 -33.41
N LEU A 128 -11.62 23.47 -33.65
CA LEU A 128 -10.95 23.39 -34.95
C LEU A 128 -11.92 22.95 -36.06
N ALA A 129 -12.79 21.98 -35.78
CA ALA A 129 -13.82 21.55 -36.72
C ALA A 129 -14.78 22.70 -37.06
N ALA A 130 -15.31 23.39 -36.04
CA ALA A 130 -16.21 24.53 -36.24
C ALA A 130 -15.54 25.68 -37.03
N GLN A 131 -14.28 26.00 -36.72
CA GLN A 131 -13.51 27.00 -37.46
C GLN A 131 -13.27 26.58 -38.91
N HIS A 132 -12.98 25.31 -39.15
CA HIS A 132 -12.81 24.78 -40.50
C HIS A 132 -14.10 24.91 -41.31
N GLU A 133 -15.24 24.53 -40.74
CA GLU A 133 -16.55 24.67 -41.39
C GLU A 133 -16.87 26.14 -41.71
N GLU A 134 -16.58 27.06 -40.80
CA GLU A 134 -16.78 28.50 -41.02
C GLU A 134 -15.92 29.01 -42.19
N ILE A 135 -14.62 28.66 -42.21
CA ILE A 135 -13.72 29.04 -43.32
C ILE A 135 -14.25 28.50 -44.65
N GLN A 136 -14.73 27.26 -44.68
CA GLN A 136 -15.31 26.69 -45.91
C GLN A 136 -16.58 27.41 -46.33
N ARG A 137 -17.45 27.80 -45.38
CA ARG A 137 -18.65 28.61 -45.66
C ARG A 137 -18.28 29.97 -46.24
N LEU A 138 -17.33 30.68 -45.61
CA LEU A 138 -16.88 32.00 -46.06
C LEU A 138 -16.24 31.94 -47.44
N ARG A 139 -15.42 30.92 -47.73
CA ARG A 139 -14.86 30.70 -49.07
C ARG A 139 -15.93 30.51 -50.13
N LYS A 140 -16.92 29.64 -49.87
CA LYS A 140 -18.07 29.45 -50.78
C LYS A 140 -18.85 30.74 -51.01
N ALA A 141 -19.05 31.54 -49.97
CA ALA A 141 -19.74 32.82 -50.08
C ALA A 141 -18.97 33.83 -50.94
N LEU A 142 -17.63 33.89 -50.81
CA LEU A 142 -16.77 34.72 -51.65
C LEU A 142 -16.77 34.27 -53.11
N ASP A 143 -16.70 32.97 -53.38
CA ASP A 143 -16.76 32.43 -54.74
C ASP A 143 -18.13 32.71 -55.40
N GLY A 144 -19.22 32.63 -54.63
CA GLY A 144 -20.56 33.01 -55.08
C GLY A 144 -20.75 34.52 -55.27
N ALA A 145 -19.95 35.35 -54.60
CA ALA A 145 -19.98 36.81 -54.69
C ALA A 145 -19.10 37.38 -55.83
N GLY A 146 -18.63 36.54 -56.76
CA GLY A 146 -17.84 36.91 -57.96
C GLY A 146 -18.51 37.89 -58.96
N ASN A 147 -19.49 38.69 -58.53
CA ASN A 147 -20.19 39.73 -59.28
C ASN A 147 -19.73 41.15 -58.90
N VAL A 148 -18.45 41.35 -58.60
CA VAL A 148 -17.89 42.72 -58.61
C VAL A 148 -17.87 43.20 -60.07
N ARG A 149 -18.97 43.84 -60.50
CA ARG A 149 -19.09 44.50 -61.80
C ARG A 149 -18.22 45.76 -61.81
N THR A 150 -17.24 45.80 -62.71
CA THR A 150 -16.61 47.04 -63.15
C THR A 150 -17.70 47.93 -63.77
N LEU A 151 -17.96 49.08 -63.15
CA LEU A 151 -18.88 50.07 -63.72
C LEU A 151 -18.24 50.68 -64.97
N PRO A 152 -18.98 50.77 -66.09
CA PRO A 152 -18.45 51.37 -67.30
C PRO A 152 -18.10 52.84 -67.02
N VAL A 153 -16.89 53.24 -67.39
CA VAL A 153 -16.49 54.65 -67.44
C VAL A 153 -17.46 55.36 -68.38
N GLY A 154 -18.26 56.26 -67.82
CA GLY A 154 -19.31 56.98 -68.54
C GLY A 154 -18.76 57.74 -69.74
N GLY A 155 -19.11 57.26 -70.94
CA GLY A 155 -18.95 58.04 -72.17
C GLY A 155 -19.86 59.26 -72.09
N ARG A 156 -19.27 60.46 -72.06
CA ARG A 156 -19.99 61.73 -72.21
C ARG A 156 -20.68 61.76 -73.58
N PRO A 157 -21.98 62.10 -73.66
CA PRO A 157 -22.58 62.51 -74.92
C PRO A 157 -22.10 63.94 -75.25
N GLY A 158 -21.45 64.12 -76.40
CA GLY A 158 -21.09 65.44 -76.93
C GLY A 158 -22.34 66.14 -77.49
N PRO A 159 -22.47 67.46 -77.33
CA PRO A 159 -23.66 68.20 -77.79
C PRO A 159 -23.56 68.57 -79.28
N ALA A 160 -24.74 68.47 -79.94
CA ALA A 160 -25.23 69.05 -81.19
C ALA A 160 -24.30 69.12 -82.42
#